data_AF-A0A832MFP9-F1
#
_entry.id   AF-A0A832MFP9-F1
#
_cell.length_a   1.000
_cell.length_b   1.000
_cell.length_c   1.000
_cell.angle_alpha   90.00
_cell.angle_beta   90.00
_cell.angle_gamma   90.00
#
_symmetry.space_group_name_H-M   'P 1'
#
loop_
_entity.id
_entity.type
_entity.pdbx_description
1 polymer ?
#
loop_
_entity_poly.entity_id
_entity_poly.type
_entity_poly.pdbx_seq_one_letter_code
_entity_poly.pdbx_strand_id
1 'polypeptide(L)'
;MIQTQSRFCRVRIRGFLTAQLLGLSIMMAPSGAAQLHRFDLSLTRQDDWLLGSAEHRAEIERGTSTNEIALGNGLIRRIFRLSPNGATVALDNLMTGASLLRAVRPEAIVTLNGHEYNIGGLVGQPDHAYLLPEWIDGMRETTNAFRLESWSAGKPVAPFAWHRKRHSANLPWPPP
;
A
#
# COMPACT_ATOMS: atom_id res chain seq x y z
N MET A 1 7.38 13.86 -25.37
CA MET A 1 6.52 12.65 -25.38
C MET A 1 6.99 11.77 -24.22
N ILE A 2 6.48 12.00 -23.01
CA ILE A 2 7.06 11.45 -21.78
C ILE A 2 6.09 10.41 -21.21
N GLN A 3 6.54 9.16 -21.09
CA GLN A 3 5.77 8.06 -20.53
C GLN A 3 5.81 8.12 -19.00
N THR A 4 4.66 8.42 -18.41
CA THR A 4 4.44 8.40 -16.97
C THR A 4 4.29 6.94 -16.48
N GLN A 5 5.31 6.39 -15.83
CA GLN A 5 5.21 5.13 -15.11
C GLN A 5 5.24 5.39 -13.60
N SER A 6 4.07 5.66 -13.03
CA SER A 6 3.84 5.53 -11.59
C SER A 6 3.59 4.05 -11.30
N ARG A 7 3.99 3.54 -10.13
CA ARG A 7 3.71 2.15 -9.71
C ARG A 7 2.73 2.19 -8.55
N PHE A 8 1.61 1.47 -8.65
CA PHE A 8 0.57 1.42 -7.62
C PHE A 8 0.26 -0.03 -7.21
N CYS A 9 -0.22 -0.19 -5.98
CA CYS A 9 -0.48 -1.47 -5.31
C CYS A 9 -1.95 -1.90 -5.48
N ARG A 10 -2.20 -3.17 -5.81
CA ARG A 10 -3.54 -3.76 -5.94
C ARG A 10 -3.69 -4.88 -4.91
N VAL A 11 -4.74 -4.82 -4.07
CA VAL A 11 -5.11 -5.86 -3.10
C VAL A 11 -6.24 -6.69 -3.70
N ARG A 12 -6.08 -8.02 -3.75
CA ARG A 12 -7.09 -8.95 -4.26
C ARG A 12 -7.68 -9.71 -3.08
N ILE A 13 -9.00 -9.67 -2.93
CA ILE A 13 -9.77 -10.41 -1.91
C ILE A 13 -10.66 -11.39 -2.68
N ARG A 14 -10.56 -12.71 -2.42
CA ARG A 14 -11.49 -13.70 -2.98
C ARG A 14 -11.94 -14.67 -1.90
N GLY A 15 -13.24 -14.96 -1.89
CA GLY A 15 -13.89 -15.92 -1.00
C GLY A 15 -13.62 -17.36 -1.40
N PHE A 16 -13.60 -18.22 -0.39
CA PHE A 16 -13.37 -19.66 -0.45
C PHE A 16 -14.42 -20.39 -1.31
N LEU A 17 -13.97 -21.15 -2.31
CA LEU A 17 -14.66 -22.33 -2.79
C LEU A 17 -13.63 -23.39 -3.22
N THR A 18 -13.69 -24.52 -2.52
CA THR A 18 -12.92 -25.74 -2.76
C THR A 18 -13.42 -26.48 -4.01
N ALA A 19 -12.52 -26.87 -4.93
CA ALA A 19 -12.75 -28.00 -5.84
C ALA A 19 -11.43 -28.51 -6.47
N GLN A 20 -11.07 -29.73 -6.08
CA GLN A 20 -10.45 -30.86 -6.80
C GLN A 20 -9.31 -30.69 -7.83
N LEU A 21 -8.36 -31.65 -7.69
CA LEU A 21 -7.15 -31.88 -8.49
C LEU A 21 -7.42 -32.22 -9.96
N LEU A 22 -6.66 -31.58 -10.85
CA LEU A 22 -6.25 -32.13 -12.15
C LEU A 22 -4.88 -31.55 -12.52
N GLY A 23 -4.00 -32.44 -12.98
CA GLY A 23 -2.59 -32.15 -13.25
C GLY A 23 -2.37 -31.03 -14.26
N LEU A 24 -1.38 -30.19 -13.98
CA LEU A 24 -0.93 -29.15 -14.89
C LEU A 24 0.58 -29.00 -14.78
N SER A 25 1.28 -29.32 -15.87
CA SER A 25 2.70 -29.02 -16.05
C SER A 25 2.95 -27.55 -15.75
N ILE A 26 3.73 -27.28 -14.70
CA ILE A 26 4.10 -25.92 -14.31
C ILE A 26 5.18 -25.45 -15.29
N MET A 27 4.74 -24.79 -16.36
CA MET A 27 5.59 -23.79 -17.02
C MET A 27 5.91 -22.72 -15.96
N MET A 28 7.15 -22.72 -15.46
CA MET A 28 7.66 -21.61 -14.66
C MET A 28 7.73 -20.38 -15.55
N ALA A 29 6.67 -19.58 -15.54
CA ALA A 29 6.76 -18.20 -15.98
C ALA A 29 7.79 -17.49 -15.08
N PRO A 30 8.77 -16.77 -15.63
CA PRO A 30 9.67 -15.97 -14.82
C PRO A 30 8.82 -14.94 -14.09
N SER A 31 8.64 -15.15 -12.79
CA SER A 31 8.10 -14.13 -11.91
C SER A 31 9.07 -12.96 -12.00
N GLY A 32 8.68 -11.90 -12.71
CA GLY A 32 9.37 -10.63 -12.71
C GLY A 32 9.28 -10.02 -11.32
N ALA A 33 10.01 -10.59 -10.37
CA ALA A 33 10.28 -9.98 -9.09
C ALA A 33 11.10 -8.73 -9.40
N ALA A 34 10.43 -7.61 -9.56
CA ALA A 34 11.09 -6.31 -9.60
C ALA A 34 11.96 -6.24 -8.34
N GLN A 35 13.27 -6.19 -8.55
CA GLN A 35 14.25 -6.09 -7.49
C GLN A 35 14.06 -4.71 -6.87
N LEU A 36 13.30 -4.67 -5.77
CA LEU A 36 13.02 -3.43 -5.06
C LEU A 36 14.26 -3.08 -4.25
N HIS A 37 14.76 -1.86 -4.45
CA HIS A 37 15.83 -1.32 -3.63
C HIS A 37 15.32 -1.16 -2.18
N ARG A 38 16.25 -1.25 -1.22
CA ARG A 38 15.99 -1.02 0.19
C ARG A 38 15.99 0.49 0.44
N PHE A 39 15.07 0.97 1.26
CA PHE A 39 14.90 2.39 1.55
C PHE A 39 16.15 3.01 2.18
N ASP A 40 16.77 3.95 1.48
CA ASP A 40 17.82 4.80 2.01
C ASP A 40 17.19 6.02 2.68
N LEU A 41 17.37 6.12 4.00
CA LEU A 41 16.85 7.20 4.84
C LEU A 41 17.55 8.55 4.60
N SER A 42 18.58 8.62 3.74
CA SER A 42 19.50 9.76 3.69
C SER A 42 19.21 10.84 2.63
N LEU A 43 18.19 10.68 1.76
CA LEU A 43 17.89 11.68 0.73
C LEU A 43 17.10 12.87 1.30
N THR A 44 17.74 13.67 2.14
CA THR A 44 17.24 15.00 2.51
C THR A 44 17.45 15.91 1.29
N ARG A 45 16.54 15.87 0.33
CA ARG A 45 16.60 16.76 -0.84
C ARG A 45 16.20 18.16 -0.36
N GLN A 46 17.17 19.06 -0.27
CA GLN A 46 17.05 20.44 0.24
C GLN A 46 16.26 21.40 -0.69
N ASP A 47 15.56 20.89 -1.70
CA ASP A 47 14.80 21.70 -2.63
C ASP A 47 13.41 21.99 -2.08
N ASP A 48 13.00 23.25 -2.10
CA ASP A 48 11.63 23.66 -1.75
C ASP A 48 10.66 23.15 -2.82
N TRP A 49 9.96 22.07 -2.50
CA TRP A 49 8.98 21.41 -3.38
C TRP A 49 7.82 22.33 -3.80
N LEU A 50 7.56 23.41 -3.07
CA LEU A 50 6.50 24.37 -3.43
C LEU A 50 6.95 25.33 -4.54
N LEU A 51 8.26 25.62 -4.60
CA LEU A 51 8.84 26.59 -5.54
C LEU A 51 9.60 25.93 -6.69
N GLY A 52 10.10 24.71 -6.48
CA GLY A 52 10.88 23.95 -7.46
C GLY A 52 10.04 22.99 -8.28
N SER A 53 10.41 22.81 -9.55
CA SER A 53 9.87 21.77 -10.43
C SER A 53 10.48 20.38 -10.15
N ALA A 54 10.65 20.03 -8.87
CA ALA A 54 11.23 18.75 -8.50
C ALA A 54 10.24 17.63 -8.86
N GLU A 55 10.66 16.72 -9.75
CA GLU A 55 9.89 15.50 -10.05
C GLU A 55 9.93 14.55 -8.85
N HIS A 56 9.01 14.73 -7.90
CA HIS A 56 8.78 13.83 -6.78
C HIS A 56 8.04 12.57 -7.25
N ARG A 57 8.78 11.65 -7.87
CA ARG A 57 8.24 10.38 -8.37
C ARG A 57 7.91 9.45 -7.21
N ALA A 58 6.71 8.87 -7.22
CA ALA A 58 6.32 7.85 -6.26
C ALA A 58 6.92 6.49 -6.63
N GLU A 59 7.59 5.88 -5.67
CA GLU A 59 8.27 4.60 -5.78
C GLU A 59 7.82 3.63 -4.69
N ILE A 60 7.91 2.34 -4.99
CA ILE A 60 7.64 1.25 -4.04
C ILE A 60 8.96 0.59 -3.74
N GLU A 61 9.25 0.41 -2.46
CA GLU A 61 10.50 -0.14 -1.96
C GLU A 61 10.23 -1.19 -0.89
N ARG A 62 11.25 -1.99 -0.55
CA ARG A 62 11.15 -2.88 0.62
C ARG A 62 11.32 -2.07 1.89
N GLY A 63 10.49 -2.37 2.88
CA GLY A 63 10.66 -1.83 4.22
C GLY A 63 11.91 -2.40 4.91
N THR A 64 12.13 -1.96 6.15
CA THR A 64 13.26 -2.45 6.97
C THR A 64 13.07 -3.93 7.30
N SER A 65 11.82 -4.37 7.52
CA SER A 65 11.46 -5.78 7.67
C SER A 65 11.11 -6.45 6.35
N THR A 66 11.31 -7.77 6.25
CA THR A 66 10.90 -8.58 5.08
C THR A 66 9.39 -8.58 4.84
N ASN A 67 8.62 -8.35 5.90
CA ASN A 67 7.15 -8.27 5.88
C ASN A 67 6.64 -6.84 5.66
N GLU A 68 7.46 -5.94 5.12
CA GLU A 68 7.08 -4.54 4.90
C GLU A 68 7.37 -4.08 3.48
N ILE A 69 6.51 -3.17 3.02
CA ILE A 69 6.73 -2.38 1.81
C ILE A 69 6.57 -0.91 2.15
N ALA A 70 7.40 -0.08 1.55
CA ALA A 70 7.33 1.37 1.66
C ALA A 70 6.85 1.96 0.33
N LEU A 71 5.98 2.95 0.40
CA LEU A 71 5.64 3.84 -0.70
C LEU A 71 6.18 5.23 -0.34
N GLY A 72 7.00 5.81 -1.20
CA GLY A 72 7.59 7.13 -0.94
C GLY A 72 7.83 7.93 -2.21
N ASN A 73 7.98 9.24 -2.08
CA ASN A 73 8.30 10.15 -3.19
C ASN A 73 9.38 11.20 -2.83
N GLY A 74 10.10 10.96 -1.73
CA GLY A 74 11.08 11.90 -1.17
C GLY A 74 10.49 13.01 -0.29
N LEU A 75 9.17 13.22 -0.30
CA LEU A 75 8.50 14.19 0.60
C LEU A 75 7.79 13.49 1.76
N ILE A 76 7.11 12.40 1.44
CA ILE A 76 6.38 11.57 2.40
C ILE A 76 6.71 10.11 2.17
N ARG A 77 6.65 9.32 3.23
CA ARG A 77 6.76 7.87 3.18
C ARG A 77 5.62 7.23 3.94
N ARG A 78 5.04 6.19 3.37
CA ARG A 78 4.07 5.31 4.03
C ARG A 78 4.61 3.88 4.05
N ILE A 79 4.61 3.24 5.21
CA ILE A 79 5.04 1.84 5.33
C ILE A 79 3.81 0.97 5.62
N PHE A 80 3.68 -0.10 4.85
CA PHE A 80 2.67 -1.14 5.05
C PHE A 80 3.34 -2.40 5.60
N ARG A 81 2.79 -2.91 6.70
CA ARG A 81 3.03 -4.27 7.18
C ARG A 81 2.17 -5.24 6.36
N LEU A 82 2.74 -6.37 5.99
CA LEU A 82 2.10 -7.41 5.17
C LEU A 82 1.63 -8.61 6.01
N SER A 83 2.13 -8.76 7.23
CA SER A 83 1.82 -9.87 8.14
C SER A 83 1.83 -9.38 9.60
N PRO A 84 0.86 -9.78 10.46
CA PRO A 84 -0.15 -10.83 10.22
C PRO A 84 -1.27 -10.44 9.24
N ASN A 85 -1.52 -9.14 9.06
CA ASN A 85 -2.45 -8.59 8.07
C ASN A 85 -1.86 -7.32 7.43
N GLY A 86 -2.50 -6.84 6.36
CA GLY A 86 -2.17 -5.59 5.67
C GLY A 86 -2.55 -4.37 6.52
N ALA A 87 -1.57 -3.60 6.97
CA ALA A 87 -1.84 -2.39 7.75
C ALA A 87 -0.78 -1.32 7.55
N THR A 88 -1.18 -0.06 7.57
CA THR A 88 -0.24 1.07 7.63
C THR A 88 0.35 1.17 9.02
N VAL A 89 1.67 1.11 9.08
CA VAL A 89 2.43 1.13 10.34
C VAL A 89 3.40 2.31 10.43
N ALA A 90 3.58 3.08 9.35
CA ALA A 90 4.23 4.38 9.41
C ALA A 90 3.65 5.32 8.35
N LEU A 91 3.61 6.61 8.67
CA LEU A 91 3.39 7.70 7.74
C LEU A 91 4.32 8.83 8.17
N ASP A 92 5.40 9.04 7.45
CA ASP A 92 6.48 9.95 7.84
C ASP A 92 6.56 11.13 6.88
N ASN A 93 6.66 12.34 7.42
CA ASN A 93 7.04 13.53 6.66
C ASN A 93 8.56 13.56 6.57
N LEU A 94 9.11 13.29 5.39
CA LEU A 94 10.55 13.23 5.17
C LEU A 94 11.21 14.62 5.16
N MET A 95 10.43 15.69 4.96
CA MET A 95 10.95 17.07 5.00
C MET A 95 11.26 17.53 6.43
N THR A 96 10.48 17.05 7.40
CA THR A 96 10.62 17.45 8.83
C THR A 96 11.12 16.32 9.72
N GLY A 97 11.11 15.08 9.23
CA GLY A 97 11.36 13.87 10.02
C GLY A 97 10.20 13.49 10.94
N ALA A 98 9.08 14.21 10.92
CA ALA A 98 7.96 13.97 11.83
C ALA A 98 7.18 12.71 11.44
N SER A 99 6.86 11.86 12.43
CA SER A 99 5.89 10.78 12.24
C SER A 99 4.46 11.31 12.37
N LEU A 100 3.68 11.12 11.32
CA LEU A 100 2.29 11.58 11.22
C LEU A 100 1.30 10.51 11.69
N LEU A 101 1.69 9.23 11.70
CA LEU A 101 0.84 8.13 12.15
C LEU A 101 0.97 7.93 13.67
N ARG A 102 -0.15 7.96 14.37
CA ARG A 102 -0.19 7.74 15.83
C ARG A 102 -0.83 6.42 16.24
N ALA A 103 -1.72 5.89 15.41
CA ALA A 103 -2.36 4.63 15.70
C ALA A 103 -2.67 3.85 14.43
N VAL A 104 -2.51 2.53 14.50
CA VAL A 104 -2.90 1.63 13.41
C VAL A 104 -4.41 1.44 13.45
N ARG A 105 -5.05 1.55 12.29
CA ARG A 105 -6.50 1.37 12.11
C ARG A 105 -6.75 0.52 10.85
N PRO A 106 -7.97 -0.03 10.67
CA PRO A 106 -8.36 -0.63 9.40
C PRO A 106 -8.15 0.34 8.23
N GLU A 107 -7.71 -0.17 7.08
CA GLU A 107 -7.50 0.62 5.87
C GLU A 107 -8.82 1.10 5.24
N ALA A 108 -9.88 0.34 5.48
CA ALA A 108 -11.25 0.68 5.16
C ALA A 108 -12.20 -0.13 6.04
N ILE A 109 -13.46 0.29 6.07
CA ILE A 109 -14.57 -0.45 6.65
C ILE A 109 -15.61 -0.60 5.56
N VAL A 110 -16.09 -1.82 5.33
CA VAL A 110 -17.15 -2.10 4.35
C VAL A 110 -18.33 -2.76 5.03
N THR A 111 -19.54 -2.38 4.62
CA THR A 111 -20.78 -2.95 5.14
C THR A 111 -21.39 -3.86 4.08
N LEU A 112 -21.52 -5.16 4.39
CA LEU A 112 -22.11 -6.17 3.52
C LEU A 112 -23.31 -6.78 4.23
N ASN A 113 -24.49 -6.72 3.62
CA ASN A 113 -25.75 -7.24 4.20
C ASN A 113 -26.02 -6.71 5.62
N GLY A 114 -25.69 -5.44 5.90
CA GLY A 114 -25.88 -4.84 7.21
C GLY A 114 -24.81 -5.17 8.26
N HIS A 115 -23.78 -5.95 7.91
CA HIS A 115 -22.65 -6.27 8.79
C HIS A 115 -21.39 -5.52 8.38
N GLU A 116 -20.69 -4.92 9.35
CA GLU A 116 -19.42 -4.24 9.13
C GLU A 116 -18.23 -5.22 9.14
N TYR A 117 -17.34 -5.03 8.17
CA TYR A 117 -16.10 -5.78 8.04
C TYR A 117 -14.95 -4.81 7.88
N ASN A 118 -13.92 -4.98 8.71
CA ASN A 118 -12.69 -4.23 8.57
C ASN A 118 -11.90 -4.74 7.37
N ILE A 119 -11.20 -3.87 6.67
CA ILE A 119 -10.22 -4.25 5.65
C ILE A 119 -8.83 -4.02 6.22
N GLY A 120 -8.05 -5.09 6.36
CA GLY A 120 -6.72 -5.01 6.91
C GLY A 120 -6.71 -4.58 8.38
N GLY A 121 -5.69 -3.80 8.75
CA GLY A 121 -5.50 -3.27 10.09
C GLY A 121 -4.92 -4.29 11.07
N LEU A 122 -4.45 -3.76 12.20
CA LEU A 122 -3.92 -4.51 13.33
C LEU A 122 -4.52 -3.95 14.63
N VAL A 123 -4.57 -4.80 15.65
CA VAL A 123 -5.06 -4.46 16.99
C VAL A 123 -4.05 -4.89 18.06
N GLY A 124 -4.19 -4.36 19.26
CA GLY A 124 -3.26 -4.62 20.38
C GLY A 124 -2.23 -3.51 20.60
N GLN A 125 -2.45 -2.32 20.03
CA GLN A 125 -1.63 -1.15 20.32
C GLN A 125 -1.86 -0.70 21.78
N PRO A 126 -0.81 -0.52 22.61
CA PRO A 126 -0.98 -0.13 24.01
C PRO A 126 -1.50 1.30 24.21
N ASP A 127 -1.00 2.25 23.41
CA ASP A 127 -1.37 3.66 23.44
C ASP A 127 -1.65 4.15 22.02
N HIS A 128 -2.64 5.02 21.84
CA HIS A 128 -3.07 5.55 20.54
C HIS A 128 -2.60 7.00 20.30
N ALA A 129 -1.86 7.61 21.23
CA ALA A 129 -1.29 8.95 21.09
C ALA A 129 0.00 8.96 20.23
N TYR A 130 0.69 7.84 20.15
CA TYR A 130 1.90 7.63 19.35
C TYR A 130 2.05 6.15 19.02
N LEU A 131 2.90 5.83 18.03
CA LEU A 131 3.16 4.46 17.60
C LEU A 131 4.65 4.18 17.64
N LEU A 132 5.07 3.20 18.45
CA LEU A 132 6.46 2.75 18.50
C LEU A 132 6.67 1.51 17.61
N PRO A 133 7.80 1.42 16.89
CA PRO A 133 8.10 0.27 16.03
C PRO A 133 8.07 -1.07 16.77
N GLU A 134 8.59 -1.12 18.00
CA GLU A 134 8.64 -2.34 18.82
C GLU A 134 7.26 -2.93 19.15
N TRP A 135 6.19 -2.12 19.10
CA TRP A 135 4.84 -2.62 19.36
C TRP A 135 4.28 -3.41 18.18
N ILE A 136 4.69 -3.06 16.95
CA ILE A 136 4.12 -3.61 15.71
C ILE A 136 4.24 -5.13 15.66
N ASP A 137 5.37 -5.69 16.10
CA ASP A 137 5.62 -7.13 16.09
C ASP A 137 4.69 -7.90 17.05
N GLY A 138 4.19 -7.24 18.10
CA GLY A 138 3.22 -7.82 19.04
C GLY A 138 1.75 -7.59 18.66
N MET A 139 1.48 -6.79 17.62
CA MET A 139 0.11 -6.53 17.17
C MET A 139 -0.44 -7.69 16.33
N ARG A 140 -1.76 -7.87 16.41
CA ARG A 140 -2.45 -9.01 15.80
C ARG A 140 -3.57 -8.59 14.86
N GLU A 141 -3.97 -9.51 13.99
CA GLU A 141 -5.15 -9.29 13.14
C GLU A 141 -6.46 -9.41 13.95
N THR A 142 -7.53 -8.83 13.41
CA THR A 142 -8.89 -8.94 13.98
C THR A 142 -9.65 -10.06 13.27
N THR A 143 -10.42 -10.86 14.00
CA THR A 143 -11.19 -12.00 13.45
C THR A 143 -12.19 -11.59 12.36
N ASN A 144 -12.78 -10.40 12.45
CA ASN A 144 -13.74 -9.86 11.46
C ASN A 144 -13.09 -8.86 10.48
N ALA A 145 -11.83 -9.09 10.12
CA ALA A 145 -11.13 -8.30 9.12
C ALA A 145 -10.78 -9.11 7.87
N PHE A 146 -10.95 -8.51 6.70
CA PHE A 146 -10.38 -9.05 5.48
C PHE A 146 -8.85 -9.07 5.60
N ARG A 147 -8.27 -10.22 5.27
CA ARG A 147 -6.83 -10.44 5.32
C ARG A 147 -6.16 -10.11 3.99
N LEU A 148 -5.00 -9.48 4.05
CA LEU A 148 -4.13 -9.32 2.88
C LEU A 148 -3.54 -10.69 2.48
N GLU A 149 -3.91 -11.18 1.29
CA GLU A 149 -3.35 -12.42 0.75
C GLU A 149 -2.09 -12.19 -0.10
N SER A 150 -2.11 -11.13 -0.91
CA SER A 150 -1.03 -10.85 -1.85
C SER A 150 -1.00 -9.38 -2.24
N TRP A 151 0.15 -8.95 -2.73
CA TRP A 151 0.36 -7.61 -3.28
C TRP A 151 1.24 -7.70 -4.51
N SER A 152 1.12 -6.73 -5.40
CA SER A 152 1.95 -6.60 -6.60
C SER A 152 2.16 -5.13 -6.94
N ALA A 153 3.35 -4.77 -7.38
CA ALA A 153 3.63 -3.47 -7.97
C ALA A 153 3.41 -3.52 -9.50
N GLY A 154 2.69 -2.53 -10.04
CA GLY A 154 2.45 -2.44 -11.48
C GLY A 154 2.03 -1.04 -11.91
N LYS A 155 1.87 -0.83 -13.22
CA LYS A 155 1.33 0.43 -13.77
C LYS A 155 -0.13 0.61 -13.29
N PRO A 156 -0.55 1.82 -12.87
CA PRO A 156 -1.94 2.12 -12.59
C PRO A 156 -2.83 1.70 -13.75
N VAL A 157 -3.84 0.90 -13.45
CA VAL A 157 -4.88 0.50 -14.40
C VAL A 157 -6.18 1.12 -13.91
N ALA A 158 -7.06 1.50 -14.84
CA ALA A 158 -8.37 2.03 -14.49
C ALA A 158 -9.12 1.00 -13.61
N PRO A 159 -9.65 1.42 -12.45
CA PRO A 159 -10.16 0.49 -11.43
C PRO A 159 -11.41 -0.29 -11.89
N PHE A 160 -12.27 0.32 -12.71
CA PHE A 160 -13.43 -0.31 -13.36
C PHE A 160 -13.87 0.53 -14.56
N ALA A 161 -14.51 -0.10 -15.55
CA ALA A 161 -15.08 0.59 -16.71
C ALA A 161 -16.35 1.37 -16.28
N TRP A 162 -16.16 2.50 -15.63
CA TRP A 162 -17.26 3.36 -15.21
C TRP A 162 -17.93 4.02 -16.42
N HIS A 163 -19.24 3.92 -16.53
CA HIS A 163 -19.99 4.67 -17.53
C HIS A 163 -19.94 6.18 -17.20
N ARG A 164 -19.29 6.93 -18.08
CA ARG A 164 -19.13 8.39 -17.95
C ARG A 164 -20.50 9.08 -17.87
N LYS A 165 -20.68 9.99 -16.91
CA LYS A 165 -21.84 10.89 -16.85
C LYS A 165 -21.55 12.18 -17.61
N ARG A 166 -22.58 12.91 -18.05
CA ARG A 166 -22.42 14.17 -18.81
C ARG A 166 -21.48 15.18 -18.14
N HIS A 167 -21.53 15.28 -16.82
CA HIS A 167 -20.78 16.28 -16.03
C HIS A 167 -19.40 15.82 -15.56
N SER A 168 -18.96 14.61 -15.90
CA SER A 168 -17.60 14.16 -15.55
C SER A 168 -16.59 14.56 -16.62
N ALA A 169 -15.43 15.07 -16.20
CA ALA A 169 -14.32 15.42 -17.08
C ALA A 169 -13.83 14.21 -17.89
N ASN A 170 -13.44 14.45 -19.14
CA ASN A 170 -12.89 13.44 -20.03
C ASN A 170 -11.36 13.46 -19.98
N LEU A 171 -10.78 12.96 -18.88
CA LEU A 171 -9.34 12.92 -18.65
C LEU A 171 -8.79 11.50 -18.87
N PRO A 172 -7.53 11.35 -19.35
CA PRO A 172 -6.87 10.05 -19.41
C PRO A 172 -6.67 9.47 -18.01
N TRP A 173 -6.52 8.15 -17.93
CA TRP A 173 -6.09 7.47 -16.70
C TRP A 173 -4.63 7.02 -16.81
N PRO A 174 -3.80 7.21 -15.76
CA PRO A 174 -4.06 8.05 -14.59
C PRO A 174 -4.23 9.52 -14.99
N PRO A 175 -4.96 10.32 -14.20
CA PRO A 175 -5.05 11.76 -14.44
C PRO A 175 -3.64 12.38 -14.49
N PRO A 176 -3.43 13.39 -15.35
CA PRO A 176 -2.15 14.07 -15.50
C PRO A 176 -1.71 14.80 -14.22
#